data_AF-A0A919DG81-F1
#
_entry.id   AF-A0A919DG81-F1
#
_cell.length_a   1.000
_cell.length_b   1.000
_cell.length_c   1.000
_cell.angle_alpha   90.00
_cell.angle_beta   90.00
_cell.angle_gamma   90.00
#
_symmetry.space_group_name_H-M   'P 1'
#
loop_
_entity.id
_entity.type
_entity.pdbx_description
1 polymer ?
#
loop_
_entity_poly.entity_id
_entity_poly.type
_entity_poly.pdbx_seq_one_letter_code
_entity_poly.pdbx_strand_id
1 'polypeptide(L)'
;MDLTLGLAVAALLGLLVWWWRQRRAIAVDEHGVSLVPNDDRDMERAIAHARENFHFFVERLRDPHPGDENFAVKVAITHDGNTEHLWLTGVRVDGDVLEGEIANEPQLVPMKLGERWRGDRSRLSDWTFFSDGRMQGNFTLRAMLPRMPKAQRDQMRALLEGRWDTRELVHRPWPAGAPMPGRPLPDDLSHGDGVLMAGVQRHLDAHLGELPQVFHELVSPSAHIDLYPYPATAERPFHVVATTGMAERPMQLPEGVRGDAHVELMLLLPPQWPLDAAAWQDERHYWPLRWLKRVARFHYETGRWLGEGHVLTHGEPPTPIDASTACDAVLLARPARLPAALHRVRLDDGREVRFLCLYFLDAEQRAQLEERGFEDLCSDLATRLSV
;
A
#
# COMPACT_ATOMS: atom_id res chain seq x y z
N MET A 1 -18.50 11.30 -11.55
CA MET A 1 -17.14 11.29 -12.12
C MET A 1 -16.58 12.67 -11.83
N ASP A 2 -15.70 12.91 -10.86
CA ASP A 2 -14.70 12.06 -10.23
C ASP A 2 -14.35 12.64 -8.84
N LEU A 3 -14.66 11.89 -7.77
CA LEU A 3 -14.25 12.18 -6.39
C LEU A 3 -13.33 11.07 -5.83
N THR A 4 -13.21 9.95 -6.54
CA THR A 4 -12.50 8.73 -6.11
C THR A 4 -11.00 8.76 -6.45
N LEU A 5 -10.59 9.42 -7.54
CA LEU A 5 -9.17 9.55 -7.91
C LEU A 5 -8.40 10.57 -7.08
N GLY A 6 -9.08 11.57 -6.50
CA GLY A 6 -8.44 12.59 -5.68
C GLY A 6 -7.87 12.07 -4.35
N LEU A 7 -8.42 10.96 -3.86
CA LEU A 7 -8.04 10.28 -2.62
C LEU A 7 -6.79 9.40 -2.77
N ALA A 8 -6.45 8.95 -3.99
CA ALA A 8 -5.35 8.00 -4.22
C ALA A 8 -3.97 8.63 -4.06
N VAL A 9 -3.79 9.84 -4.58
CA VAL A 9 -2.59 10.64 -4.33
C VAL A 9 -2.56 11.03 -2.84
N ALA A 10 -3.73 11.28 -2.25
CA ALA A 10 -3.80 11.72 -0.86
C ALA A 10 -3.22 10.76 0.17
N ALA A 11 -3.50 9.48 -0.06
CA ALA A 11 -3.02 8.40 0.76
C ALA A 11 -1.52 8.11 0.56
N LEU A 12 -0.98 8.23 -0.67
CA LEU A 12 0.46 8.08 -0.95
C LEU A 12 1.32 9.12 -0.21
N LEU A 13 0.76 10.30 0.02
CA LEU A 13 1.47 11.45 0.57
C LEU A 13 1.28 11.58 2.07
N GLY A 14 0.09 11.19 2.56
CA GLY A 14 -0.13 10.91 3.97
C GLY A 14 0.79 9.81 4.50
N LEU A 15 0.99 8.72 3.73
CA LEU A 15 1.90 7.63 4.10
C LEU A 15 3.38 8.05 4.09
N LEU A 16 3.80 8.92 3.16
CA LEU A 16 5.16 9.45 3.11
C LEU A 16 5.48 10.34 4.31
N VAL A 17 4.55 11.21 4.73
CA VAL A 17 4.69 12.07 5.92
C VAL A 17 4.61 11.25 7.22
N TRP A 18 3.67 10.31 7.29
CA TRP A 18 3.44 9.45 8.45
C TRP A 18 4.60 8.47 8.72
N TRP A 19 5.22 7.91 7.67
CA TRP A 19 6.34 6.99 7.82
C TRP A 19 7.67 7.69 8.14
N TRP A 20 7.86 8.95 7.70
CA TRP A 20 9.03 9.78 8.04
C TRP A 20 9.13 10.13 9.53
N ARG A 21 7.98 10.19 10.23
CA ARG A 21 7.92 10.34 11.70
C ARG A 21 8.63 9.21 12.46
N GLN A 22 8.85 8.06 11.83
CA GLN A 22 9.20 6.85 12.57
C GLN A 22 10.71 6.55 12.73
N ARG A 23 11.68 7.28 12.13
CA ARG A 23 13.12 7.11 12.49
C ARG A 23 14.03 8.35 12.34
N ARG A 24 14.83 8.57 13.40
CA ARG A 24 15.83 9.63 13.65
C ARG A 24 16.94 9.72 12.59
N ALA A 25 17.08 10.89 11.97
CA ALA A 25 18.35 11.54 11.60
C ALA A 25 18.20 13.01 11.13
N ILE A 26 16.98 13.56 11.11
CA ILE A 26 16.70 14.97 10.77
C ILE A 26 15.71 15.47 11.83
N ALA A 27 15.89 16.67 12.36
CA ALA A 27 15.08 17.19 13.47
C ALA A 27 13.61 17.36 13.01
N VAL A 28 12.74 16.52 13.54
CA VAL A 28 11.28 16.54 13.36
C VAL A 28 10.71 17.04 14.69
N ASP A 29 9.76 17.98 14.65
CA ASP A 29 9.10 18.47 15.88
C ASP A 29 8.07 17.46 16.43
N GLU A 30 7.55 17.75 17.62
CA GLU A 30 6.69 16.87 18.40
C GLU A 30 5.35 16.53 17.72
N HIS A 31 5.00 17.22 16.62
CA HIS A 31 3.79 17.00 15.83
C HIS A 31 4.03 16.14 14.58
N GLY A 32 5.27 15.74 14.33
CA GLY A 32 5.60 14.83 13.26
C GLY A 32 5.60 15.47 11.87
N VAL A 33 5.82 16.78 11.83
CA VAL A 33 6.06 17.51 10.60
C VAL A 33 7.54 17.42 10.26
N SER A 34 7.86 17.00 9.04
CA SER A 34 9.23 17.05 8.55
C SER A 34 9.67 18.51 8.38
N LEU A 35 10.29 19.07 9.42
CA LEU A 35 11.07 20.29 9.34
C LEU A 35 12.34 20.01 8.54
N VAL A 36 12.22 20.08 7.21
CA VAL A 36 13.40 20.40 6.44
C VAL A 36 13.66 21.89 6.65
N PRO A 37 14.85 22.30 7.10
CA PRO A 37 15.19 23.71 7.23
C PRO A 37 14.80 24.45 5.95
N ASN A 38 14.21 25.64 6.10
CA ASN A 38 13.76 26.45 4.95
C ASN A 38 14.91 26.78 3.98
N ASP A 39 16.17 26.56 4.38
CA ASP A 39 17.41 26.80 3.64
C ASP A 39 18.13 25.52 3.16
N ASP A 40 17.48 24.34 3.14
CA ASP A 40 18.09 23.12 2.55
C ASP A 40 18.23 23.30 1.02
N ARG A 41 19.48 23.54 0.60
CA ARG A 41 19.86 23.77 -0.81
C ARG A 41 19.46 22.64 -1.76
N ASP A 42 19.34 21.39 -1.32
CA ASP A 42 18.89 20.30 -2.20
C ASP A 42 17.39 20.40 -2.45
N MET A 43 16.62 20.76 -1.41
CA MET A 43 15.18 20.93 -1.51
C MET A 43 14.81 22.19 -2.30
N GLU A 44 15.50 23.30 -2.09
CA GLU A 44 15.32 24.51 -2.90
C GLU A 44 15.59 24.24 -4.39
N ARG A 45 16.65 23.49 -4.70
CA ARG A 45 16.97 23.08 -6.07
C ARG A 45 15.89 22.17 -6.66
N ALA A 46 15.39 21.21 -5.89
CA ALA A 46 14.29 20.34 -6.32
C ALA A 46 13.01 21.12 -6.60
N ILE A 47 12.65 22.08 -5.74
CA ILE A 47 11.47 22.95 -5.91
C ILE A 47 11.63 23.82 -7.15
N ALA A 48 12.80 24.45 -7.34
CA ALA A 48 13.08 25.25 -8.53
C ALA A 48 12.96 24.41 -9.81
N HIS A 49 13.52 23.20 -9.80
CA HIS A 49 13.45 22.29 -10.93
C HIS A 49 12.02 21.81 -11.21
N ALA A 50 11.23 21.55 -10.17
CA ALA A 50 9.81 21.23 -10.32
C ALA A 50 9.04 22.38 -10.98
N ARG A 51 9.27 23.63 -10.53
CA ARG A 51 8.64 24.83 -11.11
C ARG A 51 9.01 25.05 -12.56
N GLU A 52 10.29 24.86 -12.89
CA GLU A 52 10.81 25.00 -14.25
C GLU A 52 10.20 23.99 -15.22
N ASN A 53 10.04 22.74 -14.77
CA ASN A 53 9.51 21.64 -15.57
C ASN A 53 7.98 21.50 -15.47
N PHE A 54 7.29 22.41 -14.76
CA PHE A 54 5.84 22.32 -14.54
C PHE A 54 5.02 22.39 -15.83
N HIS A 55 5.57 23.00 -16.89
CA HIS A 55 4.92 23.04 -18.19
C HIS A 55 4.63 21.64 -18.75
N PHE A 56 5.52 20.66 -18.54
CA PHE A 56 5.28 19.26 -18.93
C PHE A 56 4.07 18.66 -18.22
N PHE A 57 3.92 18.92 -16.93
CA PHE A 57 2.76 18.49 -16.16
C PHE A 57 1.47 19.12 -16.73
N VAL A 58 1.49 20.43 -17.01
CA VAL A 58 0.32 21.15 -17.54
C VAL A 58 -0.06 20.67 -18.93
N GLU A 59 0.90 20.46 -19.82
CA GLU A 59 0.67 19.91 -21.15
C GLU A 59 0.05 18.52 -21.06
N ARG A 60 0.62 17.65 -20.22
CA ARG A 60 0.11 16.30 -20.00
C ARG A 60 -1.27 16.26 -19.37
N LEU A 61 -1.53 17.14 -18.39
CA LEU A 61 -2.83 17.23 -17.72
C LEU A 61 -3.94 17.66 -18.69
N ARG A 62 -3.61 18.48 -19.70
CA ARG A 62 -4.57 18.93 -20.73
C ARG A 62 -4.87 17.86 -21.77
N ASP A 63 -3.89 17.02 -22.09
CA ASP A 63 -4.01 15.93 -23.06
C ASP A 63 -3.34 14.64 -22.51
N PRO A 64 -3.99 13.94 -21.56
CA PRO A 64 -3.46 12.70 -21.01
C PRO A 64 -3.45 11.60 -22.08
N HIS A 65 -2.34 10.86 -22.22
CA HIS A 65 -2.38 9.64 -23.05
C HIS A 65 -2.96 8.47 -22.24
N PRO A 66 -3.39 7.39 -22.93
CA PRO A 66 -3.66 6.11 -22.26
C PRO A 66 -2.48 5.69 -21.38
N GLY A 67 -2.78 5.28 -20.15
CA GLY A 67 -1.78 4.90 -19.14
C GLY A 67 -1.31 6.05 -18.25
N ASP A 68 -1.76 7.29 -18.50
CA ASP A 68 -1.56 8.39 -17.56
C ASP A 68 -2.64 8.43 -16.48
N GLU A 69 -2.22 8.61 -15.25
CA GLU A 69 -3.13 8.67 -14.11
C GLU A 69 -2.55 9.48 -12.94
N ASN A 70 -3.41 9.77 -11.95
CA ASN A 70 -2.97 10.29 -10.64
C ASN A 70 -2.20 11.62 -10.69
N PHE A 71 -2.70 12.57 -11.49
CA PHE A 71 -2.17 13.93 -11.55
C PHE A 71 -2.34 14.67 -10.22
N ALA A 72 -1.22 15.15 -9.67
CA ALA A 72 -1.20 15.94 -8.46
C ALA A 72 -0.08 16.98 -8.44
N VAL A 73 -0.31 18.02 -7.65
CA VAL A 73 0.64 19.12 -7.41
C VAL A 73 0.84 19.31 -5.92
N LYS A 74 2.04 19.67 -5.49
CA LYS A 74 2.34 20.02 -4.11
C LYS A 74 2.49 21.52 -3.98
N VAL A 75 1.77 22.15 -3.05
CA VAL A 75 1.79 23.59 -2.82
C VAL A 75 2.24 23.91 -1.39
N ALA A 76 2.98 25.00 -1.23
CA ALA A 76 3.32 25.58 0.06
C ALA A 76 2.20 26.52 0.52
N ILE A 77 1.53 26.20 1.62
CA ILE A 77 0.45 27.00 2.22
C ILE A 77 0.95 27.54 3.55
N THR A 78 0.81 28.85 3.75
CA THR A 78 1.27 29.55 4.96
C THR A 78 0.09 30.09 5.75
N HIS A 79 0.03 29.78 7.04
CA HIS A 79 -0.94 30.34 7.99
C HIS A 79 -0.24 30.64 9.32
N ASP A 80 -0.45 31.83 9.88
CA ASP A 80 0.12 32.28 11.16
C ASP A 80 1.64 32.02 11.31
N GLY A 81 2.39 32.23 10.22
CA GLY A 81 3.84 32.06 10.18
C GLY A 81 4.33 30.62 9.97
N ASN A 82 3.43 29.63 10.03
CA ASN A 82 3.74 28.24 9.72
C ASN A 82 3.50 27.98 8.23
N THR A 83 4.42 27.25 7.58
CA THR A 83 4.26 26.82 6.18
C THR A 83 4.22 25.30 6.10
N GLU A 84 3.20 24.77 5.46
CA GLU A 84 3.03 23.34 5.20
C GLU A 84 3.00 23.07 3.70
N HIS A 85 3.64 21.99 3.27
CA HIS A 85 3.60 21.54 1.87
C HIS A 85 2.53 20.46 1.72
N LEU A 86 1.39 20.85 1.13
CA LEU A 86 0.23 19.99 0.94
C LEU A 86 0.08 19.63 -0.53
N TRP A 87 -0.38 18.42 -0.79
CA TRP A 87 -0.68 18.00 -2.15
C TRP A 87 -2.12 18.26 -2.49
N LEU A 88 -2.35 18.44 -3.79
CA LEU A 88 -3.64 18.68 -4.38
C LEU A 88 -3.88 17.70 -5.51
N THR A 89 -5.11 17.18 -5.59
CA THR A 89 -5.63 16.40 -6.72
C THR A 89 -6.78 17.13 -7.39
N GLY A 90 -7.34 16.57 -8.47
CA GLY A 90 -8.37 17.25 -9.27
C GLY A 90 -7.85 18.57 -9.84
N VAL A 91 -6.57 18.59 -10.19
CA VAL A 91 -5.80 19.82 -10.44
C VAL A 91 -6.36 20.57 -11.63
N ARG A 92 -6.52 21.88 -11.49
CA ARG A 92 -6.80 22.80 -12.60
C ARG A 92 -5.78 23.92 -12.61
N VAL A 93 -5.31 24.26 -13.81
CA VAL A 93 -4.31 25.31 -14.02
C VAL A 93 -4.85 26.31 -15.03
N ASP A 94 -5.01 27.55 -14.59
CA ASP A 94 -5.47 28.68 -15.41
C ASP A 94 -4.51 29.86 -15.25
N GLY A 95 -3.61 30.02 -16.22
CA GLY A 95 -2.52 30.99 -16.16
C GLY A 95 -1.65 30.79 -14.91
N ASP A 96 -1.61 31.81 -14.05
CA ASP A 96 -0.88 31.77 -12.78
C ASP A 96 -1.74 31.31 -11.60
N VAL A 97 -2.95 30.81 -11.85
CA VAL A 97 -3.80 30.22 -10.81
C VAL A 97 -3.73 28.70 -10.85
N LEU A 98 -3.57 28.12 -9.66
CA LEU A 98 -3.61 26.69 -9.41
C LEU A 98 -4.79 26.38 -8.48
N GLU A 99 -5.58 25.37 -8.84
CA GLU A 99 -6.65 24.83 -8.00
C GLU A 99 -6.52 23.32 -7.83
N GLY A 100 -7.05 22.81 -6.72
CA GLY A 100 -7.28 21.38 -6.52
C GLY A 100 -7.92 21.10 -5.17
N GLU A 101 -8.03 19.82 -4.82
CA GLU A 101 -8.54 19.34 -3.53
C GLU A 101 -7.40 18.85 -2.67
N ILE A 102 -7.37 19.25 -1.40
CA ILE A 102 -6.32 18.87 -0.44
C ILE A 102 -6.28 17.35 -0.33
N ALA A 103 -5.11 16.81 -0.63
CA ALA A 103 -4.83 15.41 -0.78
C ALA A 103 -3.73 15.01 0.20
N ASN A 104 -3.82 15.38 1.46
CA ASN A 104 -3.15 14.78 2.61
C ASN A 104 -3.64 15.52 3.85
N GLU A 105 -3.56 14.89 5.02
CA GLU A 105 -4.12 15.44 6.26
C GLU A 105 -3.29 16.64 6.76
N PRO A 106 -3.84 17.88 6.74
CA PRO A 106 -3.10 19.07 7.16
C PRO A 106 -2.82 19.07 8.67
N GLN A 107 -1.65 19.55 9.07
CA GLN A 107 -1.22 19.57 10.48
C GLN A 107 -0.97 20.98 11.03
N LEU A 108 -0.48 21.89 10.20
CA LEU A 108 -0.02 23.23 10.60
C LEU A 108 -0.87 24.37 10.04
N VAL A 109 -1.77 24.08 9.12
CA VAL A 109 -2.66 25.06 8.49
C VAL A 109 -4.12 24.67 8.71
N PRO A 110 -5.05 25.63 8.82
CA PRO A 110 -6.45 25.39 9.16
C PRO A 110 -7.26 24.91 7.94
N MET A 111 -6.74 23.92 7.23
CA MET A 111 -7.35 23.29 6.06
C MET A 111 -7.81 21.87 6.43
N LYS A 112 -8.72 21.29 5.64
CA LYS A 112 -9.16 19.89 5.79
C LYS A 112 -8.81 19.05 4.58
N LEU A 113 -8.64 17.74 4.79
CA LEU A 113 -8.57 16.77 3.71
C LEU A 113 -9.83 16.87 2.82
N GLY A 114 -9.63 16.90 1.50
CA GLY A 114 -10.69 17.08 0.51
C GLY A 114 -11.20 18.52 0.36
N GLU A 115 -10.70 19.47 1.15
CA GLU A 115 -11.05 20.89 1.00
C GLU A 115 -10.50 21.44 -0.31
N ARG A 116 -11.29 22.24 -1.03
CA ARG A 116 -10.80 22.92 -2.24
C ARG A 116 -9.84 24.02 -1.87
N TRP A 117 -8.68 24.02 -2.51
CA TRP A 117 -7.70 25.08 -2.43
C TRP A 117 -7.55 25.79 -3.78
N ARG A 118 -7.42 27.12 -3.75
CA ARG A 118 -7.11 27.97 -4.90
C ARG A 118 -6.04 28.97 -4.50
N GLY A 119 -4.99 29.09 -5.30
CA GLY A 119 -3.92 30.03 -5.03
C GLY A 119 -3.02 30.30 -6.22
N ASP A 120 -2.01 31.11 -5.99
CA ASP A 120 -1.03 31.47 -7.00
C ASP A 120 -0.07 30.30 -7.29
N ARG A 121 0.25 30.10 -8.57
CA ARG A 121 1.14 29.03 -9.06
C ARG A 121 2.55 29.13 -8.46
N SER A 122 3.00 30.30 -8.01
CA SER A 122 4.26 30.46 -7.26
C SER A 122 4.31 29.61 -5.98
N ARG A 123 3.16 29.19 -5.45
CA ARG A 123 3.08 28.27 -4.30
C ARG A 123 3.44 26.83 -4.66
N LEU A 124 3.51 26.46 -5.94
CA LEU A 124 3.96 25.15 -6.39
C LEU A 124 5.34 24.85 -5.82
N SER A 125 5.49 23.64 -5.28
CA SER A 125 6.73 23.11 -4.72
C SER A 125 7.12 21.77 -5.33
N ASP A 126 6.16 21.02 -5.88
CA ASP A 126 6.41 19.81 -6.66
C ASP A 126 5.18 19.42 -7.49
N TRP A 127 5.30 18.41 -8.35
CA TRP A 127 4.20 17.81 -9.08
C TRP A 127 4.49 16.35 -9.42
N THR A 128 3.44 15.56 -9.67
CA THR A 128 3.57 14.16 -10.06
C THR A 128 2.38 13.70 -10.89
N PHE A 129 2.61 12.74 -11.75
CA PHE A 129 1.60 11.87 -12.34
C PHE A 129 2.26 10.53 -12.67
N PHE A 130 1.46 9.49 -12.87
CA PHE A 130 1.97 8.22 -13.37
C PHE A 130 1.76 8.16 -14.87
N SER A 131 2.73 7.61 -15.59
CA SER A 131 2.64 7.30 -17.01
C SER A 131 3.17 5.90 -17.20
N ASP A 132 2.31 4.99 -17.62
CA ASP A 132 2.62 3.57 -17.80
C ASP A 132 3.30 2.96 -16.54
N GLY A 133 2.73 3.25 -15.37
CA GLY A 133 3.23 2.76 -14.07
C GLY A 133 4.50 3.42 -13.55
N ARG A 134 5.07 4.42 -14.24
CA ARG A 134 6.22 5.20 -13.76
C ARG A 134 5.84 6.59 -13.30
N MET A 135 6.36 6.98 -12.15
CA MET A 135 6.14 8.28 -11.52
C MET A 135 6.99 9.37 -12.18
N GLN A 136 6.31 10.30 -12.83
CA GLN A 136 6.90 11.49 -13.45
C GLN A 136 7.02 12.61 -12.41
N GLY A 137 8.07 13.43 -12.49
CA GLY A 137 8.30 14.51 -11.53
C GLY A 137 8.75 14.00 -10.15
N ASN A 138 8.08 14.49 -9.10
CA ASN A 138 8.34 14.21 -7.68
C ASN A 138 9.80 14.51 -7.28
N PHE A 139 10.28 15.70 -7.64
CA PHE A 139 11.67 16.11 -7.50
C PHE A 139 12.10 16.27 -6.04
N THR A 140 11.17 16.65 -5.17
CA THR A 140 11.44 16.77 -3.74
C THR A 140 11.65 15.39 -3.09
N LEU A 141 10.93 14.35 -3.54
CA LEU A 141 11.23 12.96 -3.14
C LEU A 141 12.63 12.54 -3.62
N ARG A 142 13.02 12.91 -4.86
CA ARG A 142 14.36 12.62 -5.41
C ARG A 142 15.47 13.24 -4.57
N ALA A 143 15.30 14.48 -4.10
CA ALA A 143 16.24 15.14 -3.20
C ALA A 143 16.33 14.45 -1.82
N MET A 144 15.27 13.78 -1.40
CA MET A 144 15.24 13.02 -0.14
C MET A 144 15.83 11.62 -0.27
N LEU A 145 15.88 11.01 -1.46
CA LEU A 145 16.41 9.63 -1.67
C LEU A 145 17.77 9.35 -1.01
N PRO A 146 18.79 10.25 -1.07
CA PRO A 146 20.08 9.99 -0.43
C PRO A 146 20.00 9.88 1.09
N ARG A 147 18.98 10.51 1.70
CA ARG A 147 18.71 10.56 3.13
C ARG A 147 17.88 9.36 3.61
N MET A 148 17.37 8.53 2.68
CA MET A 148 16.52 7.37 2.99
C MET A 148 17.33 6.08 3.25
N PRO A 149 16.82 5.16 4.10
CA PRO A 149 17.34 3.80 4.21
C PRO A 149 17.38 3.08 2.85
N LYS A 150 18.39 2.23 2.63
CA LYS A 150 18.65 1.59 1.33
C LYS A 150 17.41 0.89 0.73
N ALA A 151 16.72 0.06 1.50
CA ALA A 151 15.55 -0.67 1.01
C ALA A 151 14.43 0.27 0.51
N GLN A 152 14.17 1.34 1.27
CA GLN A 152 13.17 2.34 0.89
C GLN A 152 13.62 3.16 -0.32
N ARG A 153 14.89 3.58 -0.35
CA ARG A 153 15.47 4.29 -1.49
C ARG A 153 15.36 3.47 -2.77
N ASP A 154 15.66 2.18 -2.69
CA ASP A 154 15.63 1.27 -3.84
C ASP A 154 14.17 1.05 -4.32
N GLN A 155 13.22 0.93 -3.39
CA GLN A 155 11.78 0.89 -3.69
C GLN A 155 11.28 2.16 -4.38
N MET A 156 11.62 3.34 -3.85
CA MET A 156 11.21 4.61 -4.43
C MET A 156 11.85 4.82 -5.82
N ARG A 157 13.11 4.41 -6.00
CA ARG A 157 13.81 4.46 -7.31
C ARG A 157 13.14 3.59 -8.36
N ALA A 158 12.59 2.43 -8.00
CA ALA A 158 11.92 1.55 -8.94
C ALA A 158 10.65 2.18 -9.54
N LEU A 159 9.95 3.02 -8.76
CA LEU A 159 8.72 3.71 -9.17
C LEU A 159 9.00 4.99 -9.97
N LEU A 160 10.13 5.65 -9.69
CA LEU A 160 10.48 6.92 -10.33
C LEU A 160 10.89 6.72 -11.79
N GLU A 161 10.44 7.61 -12.67
CA GLU A 161 10.99 7.71 -14.01
C GLU A 161 12.44 8.20 -13.92
N GLY A 162 13.38 7.35 -14.36
CA GLY A 162 14.82 7.57 -14.21
C GLY A 162 15.36 8.67 -15.12
N ARG A 163 14.64 9.09 -16.17
CA ARG A 163 15.11 10.18 -17.06
C ARG A 163 15.10 11.57 -16.42
N TRP A 164 14.36 11.75 -15.33
CA TRP A 164 14.49 12.94 -14.49
C TRP A 164 15.76 12.90 -13.60
N ASP A 165 16.43 11.74 -13.49
CA ASP A 165 17.67 11.56 -12.72
C ASP A 165 18.92 11.90 -13.55
N THR A 166 19.06 13.15 -13.97
CA THR A 166 20.36 13.60 -14.49
C THR A 166 21.30 13.86 -13.32
N ARG A 167 22.35 13.03 -13.18
CA ARG A 167 23.58 13.45 -12.50
C ARG A 167 24.19 14.60 -13.31
N GLU A 168 24.37 15.72 -12.64
CA GLU A 168 24.49 17.08 -13.19
C GLU A 168 23.24 17.54 -13.96
N LEU A 169 22.53 18.49 -13.34
CA LEU A 169 21.33 19.17 -13.84
C LEU A 169 21.65 19.97 -15.11
N VAL A 170 21.94 19.29 -16.22
CA VAL A 170 22.10 19.91 -17.53
C VAL A 170 20.79 19.75 -18.31
N HIS A 171 20.10 20.88 -18.42
CA HIS A 171 18.95 21.11 -19.29
C HIS A 171 19.15 20.53 -20.69
N ARG A 172 18.20 19.70 -21.12
CA ARG A 172 17.87 19.59 -22.54
C ARG A 172 16.35 19.61 -22.72
N PRO A 173 15.79 20.52 -23.54
CA PRO A 173 14.38 20.47 -23.90
C PRO A 173 14.07 19.18 -24.66
N TRP A 174 12.89 18.62 -24.41
CA TRP A 174 12.37 17.45 -25.11
C TRP A 174 12.19 17.77 -26.60
N PRO A 175 12.69 16.94 -27.55
CA PRO A 175 12.53 17.22 -28.97
C PRO A 175 11.05 17.19 -29.37
N ALA A 176 10.59 18.24 -30.07
CA ALA A 176 9.23 18.30 -30.59
C ALA A 176 8.96 17.12 -31.54
N GLY A 177 7.93 16.33 -31.24
CA GLY A 177 7.53 15.15 -32.03
C GLY A 177 8.25 13.84 -31.70
N ALA A 178 9.12 13.80 -30.69
CA ALA A 178 9.72 12.54 -30.24
C ALA A 178 8.71 11.72 -29.39
N PRO A 179 8.51 10.42 -29.67
CA PRO A 179 7.68 9.56 -28.82
C PRO A 179 8.28 9.45 -27.41
N MET A 180 7.42 9.50 -26.39
CA MET A 180 7.79 9.27 -24.98
C MET A 180 8.53 7.91 -24.86
N PRO A 181 9.72 7.82 -24.24
CA PRO A 181 10.44 6.57 -24.18
C PRO A 181 9.90 5.69 -23.06
N GLY A 182 9.93 4.38 -23.31
CA GLY A 182 9.58 3.36 -22.33
C GLY A 182 8.12 2.94 -22.42
N ARG A 183 7.79 2.17 -23.47
CA ARG A 183 6.76 1.15 -23.27
C ARG A 183 7.27 0.21 -22.17
N PRO A 184 6.48 -0.10 -21.14
CA PRO A 184 6.80 -1.17 -20.19
C PRO A 184 6.95 -2.51 -20.91
N LEU A 185 7.72 -3.43 -20.30
CA LEU A 185 7.49 -4.85 -20.57
C LEU A 185 6.15 -5.21 -19.89
N PRO A 186 5.20 -5.85 -20.61
CA PRO A 186 3.81 -6.04 -20.15
C PRO A 186 3.59 -6.82 -18.84
N ASP A 187 4.61 -7.46 -18.27
CA ASP A 187 4.41 -8.53 -17.28
C ASP A 187 4.79 -8.17 -15.82
N ASP A 188 5.24 -6.94 -15.55
CA ASP A 188 5.81 -6.58 -14.23
C ASP A 188 4.91 -5.66 -13.36
N LEU A 189 3.73 -5.27 -13.84
CA LEU A 189 2.78 -4.42 -13.12
C LEU A 189 1.40 -5.08 -13.17
N SER A 190 0.93 -5.60 -12.03
CA SER A 190 -0.46 -6.02 -11.86
C SER A 190 -1.34 -4.77 -11.85
N HIS A 191 -2.52 -4.83 -12.48
CA HIS A 191 -3.56 -3.78 -12.42
C HIS A 191 -4.79 -4.23 -11.60
N GLY A 192 -4.64 -5.33 -10.84
CA GLY A 192 -5.75 -6.05 -10.25
C GLY A 192 -6.44 -6.97 -11.26
N ASP A 193 -6.60 -8.22 -10.89
CA ASP A 193 -7.30 -9.22 -11.70
C ASP A 193 -8.81 -9.16 -11.44
N GLY A 194 -9.56 -8.59 -12.38
CA GLY A 194 -11.01 -8.39 -12.24
C GLY A 194 -11.82 -9.67 -12.08
N VAL A 195 -11.37 -10.80 -12.64
CA VAL A 195 -12.07 -12.10 -12.49
C VAL A 195 -11.83 -12.65 -11.08
N LEU A 196 -10.59 -12.57 -10.60
CA LEU A 196 -10.23 -12.94 -9.24
C LEU A 196 -10.99 -12.10 -8.22
N MET A 197 -10.90 -10.77 -8.33
CA MET A 197 -11.54 -9.85 -7.39
C MET A 197 -13.05 -10.09 -7.33
N ALA A 198 -13.72 -10.12 -8.49
CA ALA A 198 -15.17 -10.32 -8.52
C ALA A 198 -15.58 -11.71 -8.01
N GLY A 199 -14.84 -12.77 -8.35
CA GLY A 199 -15.15 -14.13 -7.92
C GLY A 199 -14.91 -14.34 -6.42
N VAL A 200 -13.79 -13.83 -5.89
CA VAL A 200 -13.47 -13.86 -4.45
C VAL A 200 -14.50 -13.04 -3.67
N GLN A 201 -14.82 -11.82 -4.11
CA GLN A 201 -15.81 -10.98 -3.45
C GLN A 201 -17.17 -11.68 -3.36
N ARG A 202 -17.71 -12.13 -4.50
CA ARG A 202 -19.02 -12.81 -4.55
C ARG A 202 -19.06 -14.02 -3.63
N HIS A 203 -17.97 -14.80 -3.61
CA HIS A 203 -17.87 -15.99 -2.76
C HIS A 203 -17.83 -15.65 -1.28
N LEU A 204 -17.04 -14.66 -0.88
CA LEU A 204 -16.98 -14.21 0.50
C LEU A 204 -18.30 -13.58 0.95
N ASP A 205 -18.93 -12.74 0.12
CA ASP A 205 -20.21 -12.09 0.42
C ASP A 205 -21.32 -13.13 0.65
N ALA A 206 -21.36 -14.18 -0.17
CA ALA A 206 -22.34 -15.28 -0.04
C ALA A 206 -22.24 -16.05 1.30
N HIS A 207 -21.08 -16.02 1.96
CA HIS A 207 -20.83 -16.75 3.21
C HIS A 207 -20.71 -15.87 4.44
N LEU A 208 -20.28 -14.62 4.29
CA LEU A 208 -19.93 -13.71 5.38
C LEU A 208 -20.87 -12.50 5.50
N GLY A 209 -21.77 -12.32 4.53
CA GLY A 209 -22.65 -11.15 4.38
C GLY A 209 -22.05 -10.10 3.46
N GLU A 210 -22.82 -9.05 3.14
CA GLU A 210 -22.33 -7.97 2.27
C GLU A 210 -21.14 -7.23 2.90
N LEU A 211 -20.10 -7.02 2.10
CA LEU A 211 -18.93 -6.28 2.52
C LEU A 211 -19.27 -4.79 2.68
N PRO A 212 -19.10 -4.20 3.89
CA PRO A 212 -19.48 -2.81 4.11
C PRO A 212 -18.50 -1.82 3.45
N GLN A 213 -17.23 -2.21 3.30
CA GLN A 213 -16.18 -1.40 2.70
C GLN A 213 -14.98 -2.27 2.31
N VAL A 214 -14.43 -2.09 1.09
CA VAL A 214 -13.16 -2.69 0.68
C VAL A 214 -12.02 -1.73 1.03
N PHE A 215 -10.91 -2.25 1.58
CA PHE A 215 -9.67 -1.50 1.69
C PHE A 215 -8.74 -1.87 0.53
N HIS A 216 -8.74 -1.02 -0.50
CA HIS A 216 -7.88 -1.17 -1.66
C HIS A 216 -6.44 -0.78 -1.35
N GLU A 217 -5.50 -1.61 -1.78
CA GLU A 217 -4.08 -1.31 -1.74
C GLU A 217 -3.68 -0.54 -3.00
N LEU A 218 -3.36 0.75 -2.79
CA LEU A 218 -3.20 1.74 -3.85
C LEU A 218 -2.08 1.47 -4.85
N VAL A 219 -0.91 1.00 -4.39
CA VAL A 219 0.23 0.67 -5.27
C VAL A 219 1.04 -0.46 -4.63
N SER A 220 1.16 -1.58 -5.35
CA SER A 220 2.08 -2.66 -5.00
C SER A 220 2.91 -3.05 -6.22
N PRO A 221 4.24 -2.92 -6.17
CA PRO A 221 5.13 -3.19 -7.31
C PRO A 221 5.27 -4.68 -7.68
N SER A 222 4.42 -5.57 -7.15
CA SER A 222 4.48 -7.02 -7.38
C SER A 222 3.13 -7.73 -7.39
N ALA A 223 2.17 -7.33 -6.54
CA ALA A 223 0.77 -7.78 -6.58
C ALA A 223 -0.14 -6.84 -5.77
N HIS A 224 -1.30 -6.46 -6.30
CA HIS A 224 -2.30 -5.67 -5.59
C HIS A 224 -2.98 -6.50 -4.50
N ILE A 225 -2.53 -6.40 -3.23
CA ILE A 225 -3.13 -7.13 -2.11
C ILE A 225 -4.16 -6.24 -1.41
N ASP A 226 -5.40 -6.31 -1.87
CA ASP A 226 -6.52 -5.64 -1.21
C ASP A 226 -6.97 -6.43 0.03
N LEU A 227 -7.51 -5.72 1.02
CA LEU A 227 -8.06 -6.31 2.24
C LEU A 227 -9.57 -6.13 2.29
N TYR A 228 -10.28 -7.24 2.51
CA TYR A 228 -11.73 -7.33 2.52
C TYR A 228 -12.20 -7.60 3.95
N PRO A 229 -12.51 -6.54 4.73
CA PRO A 229 -12.94 -6.66 6.12
C PRO A 229 -14.44 -6.95 6.24
N TYR A 230 -14.79 -8.11 6.80
CA TYR A 230 -16.14 -8.47 7.18
C TYR A 230 -16.30 -8.36 8.71
N PRO A 231 -16.96 -7.29 9.22
CA PRO A 231 -17.12 -7.10 10.64
C PRO A 231 -17.84 -8.26 11.33
N ALA A 232 -17.65 -8.37 12.64
CA ALA A 232 -18.34 -9.32 13.50
C ALA A 232 -19.84 -9.06 13.48
N THR A 233 -20.61 -10.14 13.53
CA THR A 233 -22.07 -10.13 13.66
C THR A 233 -22.47 -10.88 14.92
N ALA A 234 -23.75 -10.83 15.30
CA ALA A 234 -24.24 -11.62 16.43
C ALA A 234 -24.06 -13.14 16.21
N GLU A 235 -24.18 -13.59 14.97
CA GLU A 235 -24.05 -15.02 14.59
C GLU A 235 -22.59 -15.42 14.36
N ARG A 236 -21.74 -14.48 13.93
CA ARG A 236 -20.29 -14.63 13.76
C ARG A 236 -19.57 -13.61 14.66
N PRO A 237 -19.34 -13.91 15.96
CA PRO A 237 -18.84 -12.93 16.93
C PRO A 237 -17.32 -12.74 16.82
N PHE A 238 -16.84 -12.47 15.61
CA PHE A 238 -15.46 -12.19 15.25
C PHE A 238 -15.40 -11.59 13.85
N HIS A 239 -14.45 -10.70 13.61
CA HIS A 239 -14.18 -10.15 12.29
C HIS A 239 -13.47 -11.17 11.40
N VAL A 240 -13.67 -11.06 10.10
CA VAL A 240 -12.88 -11.76 9.08
C VAL A 240 -12.21 -10.70 8.22
N VAL A 241 -10.91 -10.80 7.98
CA VAL A 241 -10.22 -9.97 6.98
C VAL A 241 -9.57 -10.89 5.97
N ALA A 242 -10.05 -10.87 4.73
CA ALA A 242 -9.51 -11.69 3.65
C ALA A 242 -8.64 -10.85 2.71
N THR A 243 -7.67 -11.48 2.04
CA THR A 243 -6.93 -10.87 0.93
C THR A 243 -7.64 -11.12 -0.39
N THR A 244 -7.42 -10.23 -1.36
CA THR A 244 -7.50 -10.56 -2.79
C THR A 244 -6.26 -10.03 -3.48
N GLY A 245 -5.74 -10.81 -4.43
CA GLY A 245 -4.55 -10.51 -5.22
C GLY A 245 -3.36 -11.41 -4.91
N MET A 246 -3.39 -12.18 -3.82
CA MET A 246 -2.37 -13.22 -3.61
C MET A 246 -2.47 -14.31 -4.68
N ALA A 247 -3.70 -14.65 -5.08
CA ALA A 247 -4.00 -15.69 -6.05
C ALA A 247 -3.89 -15.23 -7.51
N GLU A 248 -3.51 -13.98 -7.78
CA GLU A 248 -3.42 -13.46 -9.15
C GLU A 248 -2.39 -14.24 -9.99
N ARG A 249 -1.20 -14.53 -9.44
CA ARG A 249 -0.25 -15.47 -10.06
C ARG A 249 -0.20 -16.78 -9.28
N PRO A 250 -0.03 -17.92 -9.98
CA PRO A 250 0.16 -19.20 -9.31
C PRO A 250 1.49 -19.22 -8.54
N MET A 251 1.47 -19.79 -7.35
CA MET A 251 2.68 -20.12 -6.60
C MET A 251 3.48 -21.21 -7.32
N GLN A 252 4.80 -21.19 -7.16
CA GLN A 252 5.69 -22.20 -7.73
C GLN A 252 5.78 -23.42 -6.79
N LEU A 253 5.03 -24.47 -7.10
CA LEU A 253 5.12 -25.73 -6.38
C LEU A 253 6.38 -26.51 -6.79
N PRO A 254 7.15 -27.07 -5.83
CA PRO A 254 8.23 -27.99 -6.12
C PRO A 254 7.72 -29.25 -6.83
N GLU A 255 8.60 -29.87 -7.63
CA GLU A 255 8.27 -31.09 -8.34
C GLU A 255 7.82 -32.20 -7.37
N GLY A 256 6.71 -32.86 -7.69
CA GLY A 256 6.14 -33.94 -6.87
C GLY A 256 5.30 -33.49 -5.67
N VAL A 257 5.25 -32.19 -5.35
CA VAL A 257 4.40 -31.66 -4.28
C VAL A 257 2.97 -31.45 -4.81
N ARG A 258 1.99 -32.01 -4.12
CA ARG A 258 0.58 -31.69 -4.31
C ARG A 258 0.20 -30.54 -3.38
N GLY A 259 -0.26 -29.44 -3.93
CA GLY A 259 -0.71 -28.28 -3.17
C GLY A 259 -1.53 -27.34 -4.04
N ASP A 260 -2.02 -26.27 -3.44
CA ASP A 260 -2.85 -25.27 -4.11
C ASP A 260 -1.97 -24.20 -4.75
N ALA A 261 -2.06 -24.04 -6.07
CA ALA A 261 -1.29 -23.02 -6.79
C ALA A 261 -1.81 -21.60 -6.54
N HIS A 262 -3.11 -21.45 -6.27
CA HIS A 262 -3.74 -20.16 -6.01
C HIS A 262 -4.33 -20.15 -4.60
N VAL A 263 -3.81 -19.27 -3.76
CA VAL A 263 -4.21 -19.14 -2.35
C VAL A 263 -4.54 -17.68 -2.06
N GLU A 264 -5.60 -17.46 -1.30
CA GLU A 264 -5.87 -16.21 -0.59
C GLU A 264 -5.81 -16.45 0.93
N LEU A 265 -5.47 -15.42 1.67
CA LEU A 265 -5.25 -15.48 3.11
C LEU A 265 -6.35 -14.78 3.89
N MET A 266 -6.55 -15.21 5.13
CA MET A 266 -7.57 -14.70 6.01
C MET A 266 -7.03 -14.48 7.42
N LEU A 267 -7.61 -13.51 8.12
CA LEU A 267 -7.51 -13.32 9.56
C LEU A 267 -8.89 -13.43 10.20
N LEU A 268 -8.95 -14.08 11.36
CA LEU A 268 -10.11 -14.09 12.24
C LEU A 268 -9.77 -13.23 13.46
N LEU A 269 -10.27 -12.00 13.53
CA LEU A 269 -9.95 -11.07 14.61
C LEU A 269 -11.10 -11.01 15.61
N PRO A 270 -10.83 -10.81 16.91
CA PRO A 270 -11.90 -10.69 17.89
C PRO A 270 -12.76 -9.45 17.64
N PRO A 271 -14.04 -9.42 18.07
CA PRO A 271 -14.98 -8.37 17.72
C PRO A 271 -14.57 -6.99 18.26
N GLN A 272 -13.77 -6.95 19.34
CA GLN A 272 -13.18 -5.72 19.89
C GLN A 272 -11.97 -5.19 19.10
N TRP A 273 -11.43 -5.96 18.15
CA TRP A 273 -10.32 -5.49 17.32
C TRP A 273 -10.83 -4.39 16.39
N PRO A 274 -10.19 -3.21 16.35
CA PRO A 274 -10.70 -2.12 15.56
C PRO A 274 -10.42 -2.34 14.06
N LEU A 275 -11.40 -2.01 13.22
CA LEU A 275 -11.35 -2.18 11.76
C LEU A 275 -11.46 -0.86 10.99
N ASP A 276 -11.39 0.27 11.68
CA ASP A 276 -11.40 1.58 11.04
C ASP A 276 -9.99 2.06 10.70
N ALA A 277 -9.91 2.91 9.68
CA ALA A 277 -8.65 3.43 9.16
C ALA A 277 -7.85 4.24 10.20
N ALA A 278 -8.51 4.87 11.18
CA ALA A 278 -7.84 5.66 12.20
C ALA A 278 -7.13 4.77 13.22
N ALA A 279 -7.78 3.69 13.67
CA ALA A 279 -7.18 2.73 14.58
C ALA A 279 -6.01 1.97 13.96
N TRP A 280 -6.02 1.77 12.65
CA TRP A 280 -4.91 1.13 11.91
C TRP A 280 -3.69 2.03 11.73
N GLN A 281 -3.75 3.30 12.15
CA GLN A 281 -2.56 4.13 12.33
C GLN A 281 -1.76 3.74 13.58
N ASP A 282 -2.35 2.94 14.47
CA ASP A 282 -1.66 2.39 15.63
C ASP A 282 -1.14 0.99 15.32
N GLU A 283 0.18 0.85 15.46
CA GLU A 283 0.90 -0.39 15.24
C GLU A 283 0.34 -1.57 16.07
N ARG A 284 -0.15 -1.28 17.28
CA ARG A 284 -0.75 -2.28 18.18
C ARG A 284 -2.02 -2.92 17.60
N HIS A 285 -2.68 -2.25 16.67
CA HIS A 285 -3.87 -2.75 15.97
C HIS A 285 -3.58 -3.19 14.53
N TYR A 286 -2.51 -2.66 13.91
CA TYR A 286 -2.18 -2.89 12.51
C TYR A 286 -1.27 -4.09 12.26
N TRP A 287 -0.49 -4.52 13.25
CA TRP A 287 0.47 -5.61 13.09
C TRP A 287 -0.11 -6.89 12.46
N PRO A 288 -1.36 -7.35 12.76
CA PRO A 288 -1.88 -8.56 12.13
C PRO A 288 -2.10 -8.36 10.63
N LEU A 289 -2.64 -7.20 10.24
CA LEU A 289 -2.89 -6.83 8.84
C LEU A 289 -1.58 -6.67 8.06
N ARG A 290 -0.55 -6.07 8.68
CA ARG A 290 0.79 -6.01 8.07
C ARG A 290 1.33 -7.41 7.81
N TRP A 291 1.16 -8.34 8.77
CA TRP A 291 1.60 -9.72 8.59
C TRP A 291 0.80 -10.46 7.53
N LEU A 292 -0.52 -10.29 7.48
CA LEU A 292 -1.37 -10.82 6.41
C LEU A 292 -0.85 -10.37 5.04
N LYS A 293 -0.60 -9.07 4.87
CA LYS A 293 -0.05 -8.48 3.66
C LYS A 293 1.38 -8.95 3.33
N ARG A 294 2.22 -9.14 4.35
CA ARG A 294 3.59 -9.64 4.17
C ARG A 294 3.60 -11.09 3.70
N VAL A 295 2.79 -11.94 4.32
CA VAL A 295 2.69 -13.36 3.96
C VAL A 295 2.05 -13.51 2.58
N ALA A 296 1.05 -12.68 2.23
CA ALA A 296 0.46 -12.66 0.89
C ALA A 296 1.47 -12.34 -0.22
N ARG A 297 2.43 -11.45 0.06
CA ARG A 297 3.49 -11.08 -0.90
C ARG A 297 4.67 -12.04 -0.95
N PHE A 298 4.81 -12.91 0.05
CA PHE A 298 5.98 -13.77 0.21
C PHE A 298 6.32 -14.56 -1.06
N HIS A 299 5.30 -15.14 -1.72
CA HIS A 299 5.54 -15.96 -2.90
C HIS A 299 5.95 -15.14 -4.11
N TYR A 300 5.43 -13.92 -4.26
CA TYR A 300 5.84 -12.98 -5.30
C TYR A 300 7.29 -12.52 -5.13
N GLU A 301 7.72 -12.31 -3.89
CA GLU A 301 9.06 -11.80 -3.57
C GLU A 301 10.14 -12.88 -3.61
N THR A 302 9.79 -14.12 -3.23
CA THR A 302 10.76 -15.21 -3.07
C THR A 302 10.66 -16.29 -4.14
N GLY A 303 9.57 -16.31 -4.92
CA GLY A 303 9.26 -17.40 -5.83
C GLY A 303 8.90 -18.71 -5.12
N ARG A 304 8.69 -18.72 -3.80
CA ARG A 304 8.40 -19.93 -3.01
C ARG A 304 6.91 -20.05 -2.72
N TRP A 305 6.40 -21.28 -2.69
CA TRP A 305 5.01 -21.54 -2.33
C TRP A 305 4.75 -21.52 -0.81
N LEU A 306 3.49 -21.29 -0.47
CA LEU A 306 2.95 -21.39 0.89
C LEU A 306 1.77 -22.36 0.90
N GLY A 307 1.61 -23.10 1.99
CA GLY A 307 0.57 -24.11 2.12
C GLY A 307 0.15 -24.33 3.57
N GLU A 308 -0.89 -25.13 3.72
CA GLU A 308 -1.39 -25.59 5.01
C GLU A 308 -0.29 -26.35 5.77
N GLY A 309 -0.11 -26.02 7.06
CA GLY A 309 0.94 -26.55 7.92
C GLY A 309 2.26 -25.77 7.91
N HIS A 310 2.45 -24.81 7.00
CA HIS A 310 3.66 -23.98 7.02
C HIS A 310 3.67 -23.01 8.20
N VAL A 311 4.85 -22.85 8.82
CA VAL A 311 5.11 -21.89 9.89
C VAL A 311 6.16 -20.88 9.44
N LEU A 312 5.86 -19.59 9.61
CA LEU A 312 6.78 -18.49 9.34
C LEU A 312 7.13 -17.79 10.65
N THR A 313 8.42 -17.66 10.98
CA THR A 313 8.88 -17.00 12.20
C THR A 313 9.30 -15.55 11.95
N HIS A 314 9.21 -14.72 12.98
CA HIS A 314 9.73 -13.35 12.95
C HIS A 314 11.21 -13.33 13.36
N GLY A 315 12.06 -13.51 12.35
CA GLY A 315 13.50 -13.58 12.52
C GLY A 315 14.00 -14.99 12.87
N GLU A 316 15.32 -15.08 12.97
CA GLU A 316 16.04 -16.28 13.38
C GLU A 316 17.21 -15.83 14.29
N PRO A 317 17.12 -16.04 15.62
CA PRO A 317 16.04 -16.75 16.35
C PRO A 317 14.70 -15.98 16.34
N PRO A 318 13.56 -16.66 16.58
CA PRO A 318 12.25 -16.01 16.63
C PRO A 318 12.17 -14.93 17.71
N THR A 319 11.57 -13.80 17.36
CA THR A 319 11.34 -12.66 18.26
C THR A 319 9.90 -12.17 18.14
N PRO A 320 9.33 -11.52 19.16
CA PRO A 320 7.97 -11.01 19.10
C PRO A 320 7.70 -10.16 17.86
N ILE A 321 6.53 -10.37 17.25
CA ILE A 321 6.08 -9.71 16.01
C ILE A 321 5.85 -8.21 16.20
N ASP A 322 5.36 -7.84 17.39
CA ASP A 322 5.14 -6.48 17.83
C ASP A 322 5.35 -6.40 19.35
N ALA A 323 5.64 -5.22 19.88
CA ALA A 323 5.80 -5.01 21.32
C ALA A 323 4.53 -5.31 22.13
N SER A 324 3.35 -5.32 21.50
CA SER A 324 2.07 -5.62 22.15
C SER A 324 1.71 -7.10 22.24
N THR A 325 2.50 -8.01 21.65
CA THR A 325 2.19 -9.45 21.63
C THR A 325 3.42 -10.30 21.94
N ALA A 326 3.20 -11.48 22.53
CA ALA A 326 4.25 -12.49 22.68
C ALA A 326 4.38 -13.39 21.44
N CYS A 327 3.48 -13.27 20.46
CA CYS A 327 3.50 -14.07 19.25
C CYS A 327 4.77 -13.78 18.45
N ASP A 328 5.49 -14.82 18.05
CA ASP A 328 6.75 -14.75 17.32
C ASP A 328 6.70 -15.48 15.97
N ALA A 329 5.56 -16.10 15.64
CA ALA A 329 5.37 -16.85 14.40
C ALA A 329 3.92 -16.85 13.90
N VAL A 330 3.77 -17.35 12.68
CA VAL A 330 2.51 -17.49 11.95
C VAL A 330 2.40 -18.89 11.40
N LEU A 331 1.36 -19.62 11.79
CA LEU A 331 0.93 -20.88 11.17
C LEU A 331 -0.13 -20.61 10.09
N LEU A 332 0.02 -21.26 8.94
CA LEU A 332 -1.01 -21.29 7.90
C LEU A 332 -1.84 -22.57 8.04
N ALA A 333 -3.15 -22.42 8.19
CA ALA A 333 -4.06 -23.56 8.27
C ALA A 333 -5.41 -23.24 7.64
N ARG A 334 -6.23 -24.26 7.35
CA ARG A 334 -7.61 -24.04 6.88
C ARG A 334 -8.40 -23.16 7.88
N PRO A 335 -9.35 -22.34 7.40
CA PRO A 335 -10.20 -21.52 8.26
C PRO A 335 -11.26 -22.38 8.97
N ALA A 336 -10.84 -23.19 9.95
CA ALA A 336 -11.64 -24.25 10.55
C ALA A 336 -12.92 -23.74 11.26
N ARG A 337 -12.93 -22.47 11.67
CA ARG A 337 -14.07 -21.80 12.28
C ARG A 337 -15.11 -21.28 11.28
N LEU A 338 -14.79 -21.31 9.99
CA LEU A 338 -15.69 -20.92 8.89
C LEU A 338 -16.24 -22.16 8.16
N PRO A 339 -17.43 -22.07 7.53
CA PRO A 339 -18.03 -23.19 6.82
C PRO A 339 -17.09 -23.78 5.77
N ALA A 340 -17.06 -25.11 5.65
CA ALA A 340 -16.19 -25.80 4.69
C ALA A 340 -16.40 -25.34 3.24
N ALA A 341 -17.63 -24.92 2.89
CA ALA A 341 -17.97 -24.37 1.58
C ALA A 341 -17.20 -23.06 1.27
N LEU A 342 -16.81 -22.28 2.28
CA LEU A 342 -16.01 -21.07 2.09
C LEU A 342 -14.56 -21.39 1.69
N HIS A 343 -14.03 -22.56 2.06
CA HIS A 343 -12.60 -22.83 2.01
C HIS A 343 -12.02 -22.85 0.59
N ARG A 344 -12.86 -22.97 -0.45
CA ARG A 344 -12.46 -22.97 -1.86
C ARG A 344 -13.50 -22.26 -2.71
N VAL A 345 -13.04 -21.57 -3.75
CA VAL A 345 -13.89 -21.03 -4.81
C VAL A 345 -13.33 -21.40 -6.17
N ARG A 346 -14.21 -21.75 -7.11
CA ARG A 346 -13.87 -21.88 -8.52
C ARG A 346 -14.31 -20.61 -9.25
N LEU A 347 -13.36 -19.92 -9.88
CA LEU A 347 -13.58 -18.68 -10.60
C LEU A 347 -14.15 -18.95 -12.01
N ASP A 348 -14.68 -17.90 -12.64
CA ASP A 348 -15.32 -17.97 -13.96
C ASP A 348 -14.33 -18.37 -15.09
N ASP A 349 -13.04 -18.08 -14.91
CA ASP A 349 -11.97 -18.49 -15.82
C ASP A 349 -11.42 -19.90 -15.53
N GLY A 350 -11.97 -20.58 -14.53
CA GLY A 350 -11.59 -21.93 -14.16
C GLY A 350 -10.34 -22.03 -13.27
N ARG A 351 -9.87 -20.94 -12.65
CA ARG A 351 -8.95 -21.05 -11.52
C ARG A 351 -9.68 -21.58 -10.27
N GLU A 352 -9.01 -22.37 -9.46
CA GLU A 352 -9.48 -22.73 -8.12
C GLU A 352 -8.62 -22.01 -7.08
N VAL A 353 -9.27 -21.21 -6.24
CA VAL A 353 -8.61 -20.45 -5.18
C VAL A 353 -8.91 -21.10 -3.83
N ARG A 354 -7.87 -21.41 -3.07
CA ARG A 354 -7.96 -21.92 -1.70
C ARG A 354 -7.83 -20.78 -0.70
N PHE A 355 -8.64 -20.79 0.35
CA PHE A 355 -8.49 -19.86 1.47
C PHE A 355 -7.75 -20.53 2.63
N LEU A 356 -6.74 -19.84 3.19
CA LEU A 356 -6.03 -20.24 4.42
C LEU A 356 -6.09 -19.11 5.45
N CYS A 357 -6.15 -19.45 6.73
CA CYS A 357 -6.02 -18.53 7.84
C CYS A 357 -4.59 -18.45 8.34
N LEU A 358 -4.20 -17.24 8.76
CA LEU A 358 -3.04 -17.03 9.63
C LEU A 358 -3.46 -17.26 11.08
N TYR A 359 -2.69 -18.03 11.81
CA TYR A 359 -2.79 -18.20 13.25
C TYR A 359 -1.46 -17.79 13.89
N PHE A 360 -1.48 -16.73 14.68
CA PHE A 360 -0.28 -16.24 15.35
C PHE A 360 0.04 -17.13 16.55
N LEU A 361 1.29 -17.57 16.64
CA LEU A 361 1.78 -18.47 17.67
C LEU A 361 2.83 -17.77 18.53
N ASP A 362 2.77 -18.00 19.84
CA ASP A 362 3.87 -17.74 20.75
C ASP A 362 4.81 -18.96 20.85
N ALA A 363 5.87 -18.83 21.65
CA ALA A 363 6.86 -19.87 21.83
C ALA A 363 6.30 -21.17 22.44
N GLU A 364 5.32 -21.09 23.35
CA GLU A 364 4.70 -22.27 23.96
C GLU A 364 3.88 -23.02 22.92
N GLN A 365 3.09 -22.29 22.13
CA GLN A 365 2.24 -22.86 21.10
C GLN A 365 3.05 -23.47 19.95
N ARG A 366 4.21 -22.89 19.62
CA ARG A 366 5.14 -23.52 18.67
C ARG A 366 5.71 -24.82 19.22
N ALA A 367 6.11 -24.86 20.49
CA ALA A 367 6.60 -26.10 21.11
C ALA A 367 5.51 -27.19 21.12
N GLN A 368 4.25 -26.81 21.40
CA GLN A 368 3.11 -27.73 21.32
C GLN A 368 2.89 -28.25 19.89
N LEU A 369 3.05 -27.41 18.87
CA LEU A 369 2.96 -27.83 17.46
C LEU A 369 4.07 -28.81 17.09
N GLU A 370 5.30 -28.59 17.58
CA GLU A 370 6.44 -29.49 17.37
C GLU A 370 6.24 -30.84 18.07
N GLU A 371 5.63 -30.85 19.27
CA GLU A 371 5.40 -32.06 20.06
C GLU A 371 4.19 -32.88 19.59
N ARG A 372 3.04 -32.22 19.38
CA ARG A 372 1.76 -32.88 19.07
C ARG A 372 1.54 -33.08 17.56
N GLY A 373 2.25 -32.30 16.74
CA GLY A 373 2.06 -32.28 15.30
C GLY A 373 0.86 -31.44 14.85
N PHE A 374 0.79 -31.23 13.54
CA PHE A 374 -0.15 -30.30 12.90
C PHE A 374 -1.63 -30.73 13.00
N GLU A 375 -1.93 -32.03 12.87
CA GLU A 375 -3.31 -32.54 12.87
C GLU A 375 -4.00 -32.34 14.22
N ASP A 376 -3.27 -32.58 15.31
CA ASP A 376 -3.78 -32.38 16.67
C ASP A 376 -4.05 -30.90 16.94
N LEU A 377 -3.12 -30.01 16.55
CA LEU A 377 -3.32 -28.57 16.71
C LEU A 377 -4.51 -28.08 15.88
N CYS A 378 -4.73 -28.63 14.67
CA CYS A 378 -5.88 -28.28 13.82
C CYS A 378 -7.22 -28.52 14.50
N SER A 379 -7.31 -29.48 15.42
CA SER A 379 -8.52 -29.73 16.20
C SER A 379 -8.83 -28.57 17.15
N ASP A 380 -7.78 -27.94 17.70
CA ASP A 380 -7.89 -26.77 18.56
C ASP A 380 -8.18 -25.49 17.77
N LEU A 381 -7.80 -25.43 16.48
CA LEU A 381 -8.03 -24.26 15.61
C LEU A 381 -9.52 -24.01 15.29
N ALA A 382 -10.39 -25.00 15.43
CA ALA A 382 -11.83 -24.86 15.17
C ALA A 382 -12.51 -23.84 16.09
N THR A 383 -11.94 -23.58 17.27
CA THR A 383 -12.46 -22.61 18.24
C THR A 383 -11.60 -21.35 18.34
N ARG A 384 -10.44 -21.33 17.66
CA ARG A 384 -9.41 -20.29 17.82
C ARG A 384 -9.61 -19.12 16.86
N LEU A 385 -9.23 -17.93 17.31
CA LEU A 385 -9.02 -16.74 16.48
C LEU A 385 -7.56 -16.61 16.07
N SER A 386 -7.27 -15.74 15.11
CA SER A 386 -5.92 -15.53 14.61
C SER A 386 -4.99 -14.92 15.66
N VAL A 387 -5.50 -13.98 16.48
CA VAL A 387 -4.76 -13.18 17.47
C VAL A 387 -5.23 -13.43 18.89
#